data_AF-X1PXK1-F1
#
_entry.id   AF-X1PXK1-F1
#
_cell.length_a   1.000
_cell.length_b   1.000
_cell.length_c   1.000
_cell.angle_alpha   90.00
_cell.angle_beta   90.00
_cell.angle_gamma   90.00
#
_symmetry.space_group_name_H-M   'P 1'
#
loop_
_entity.id
_entity.type
_entity.pdbx_description
1 polymer ?
#
loop_
_entity_poly.entity_id
_entity_poly.type
_entity_poly.pdbx_seq_one_letter_code
_entity_poly.pdbx_strand_id
1 'polypeptide(L)' 'MTTTDVCKKLGISEYQLRTRLAQSLFPPPTKVDGPQGVKYFDEAWLRAARKIMDTWKKKRG' A
#
# COMPACT_ATOMS: atom_id res chain seq x y z
N MET A 1 4.12 0.55 -10.38
CA MET A 1 2.69 0.15 -10.27
C MET A 1 1.87 1.32 -9.79
N THR A 2 0.61 1.42 -10.22
CA THR A 2 -0.33 2.46 -9.75
C THR A 2 -1.04 2.05 -8.46
N THR A 3 -1.73 3.00 -7.82
CA THR A 3 -2.62 2.74 -6.68
C THR A 3 -3.61 1.61 -6.97
N THR A 4 -4.26 1.63 -8.14
CA THR A 4 -5.25 0.63 -8.54
C THR A 4 -4.64 -0.77 -8.65
N ASP A 5 -3.44 -0.88 -9.23
CA ASP A 5 -2.75 -2.17 -9.36
C ASP A 5 -2.39 -2.74 -7.98
N VAL A 6 -1.88 -1.89 -7.09
CA VAL A 6 -1.52 -2.28 -5.72
C VAL A 6 -2.74 -2.76 -4.94
N CYS A 7 -3.86 -2.04 -5.01
CA CYS A 7 -5.12 -2.43 -4.37
C CYS A 7 -5.57 -3.82 -4.83
N LYS A 8 -5.55 -4.07 -6.14
CA LYS A 8 -5.89 -5.39 -6.71
C LYS A 8 -4.96 -6.49 -6.21
N LYS A 9 -3.64 -6.27 -6.23
CA LYS A 9 -2.67 -7.28 -5.77
C LYS A 9 -2.74 -7.53 -4.25
N LEU A 10 -3.02 -6.50 -3.45
CA LEU A 10 -3.17 -6.62 -2.01
C LEU A 10 -4.55 -7.14 -1.59
N GLY A 11 -5.56 -7.07 -2.45
CA GLY A 11 -6.93 -7.45 -2.14
C GLY A 11 -7.60 -6.47 -1.18
N ILE A 12 -7.33 -5.17 -1.34
CA ILE A 12 -7.83 -4.10 -0.45
C ILE A 12 -8.47 -2.97 -1.29
N SER A 13 -9.36 -2.21 -0.67
CA SER A 13 -9.92 -1.02 -1.32
C SER A 13 -8.92 0.14 -1.33
N GLU A 14 -9.11 1.10 -2.24
CA GLU A 14 -8.31 2.31 -2.28
C GLU A 14 -8.43 3.13 -0.99
N TYR A 15 -9.63 3.18 -0.40
CA TYR A 15 -9.84 3.79 0.91
C TYR A 15 -8.96 3.15 1.98
N GLN A 16 -8.92 1.81 2.06
CA GLN A 16 -8.05 1.10 3.01
C GLN A 16 -6.57 1.40 2.77
N LEU A 17 -6.14 1.45 1.51
CA LEU A 17 -4.76 1.80 1.16
C LEU A 17 -4.42 3.22 1.63
N ARG A 18 -5.28 4.20 1.33
CA ARG A 18 -5.11 5.60 1.74
C ARG A 18 -5.07 5.76 3.25
N THR A 19 -5.99 5.12 3.97
CA THR A 19 -6.04 5.17 5.44
C THR A 19 -4.77 4.58 6.05
N ARG A 20 -4.29 3.45 5.56
CA ARG A 20 -3.06 2.81 6.06
C ARG A 20 -1.81 3.65 5.76
N LEU A 21 -1.75 4.29 4.60
CA LEU A 21 -0.69 5.24 4.27
C LEU A 21 -0.74 6.47 5.20
N ALA A 22 -1.92 7.04 5.44
CA ALA A 22 -2.09 8.19 6.33
C ALA A 22 -1.72 7.88 7.79
N GLN A 23 -1.98 6.65 8.24
CA GLN A 23 -1.62 6.16 9.56
C GLN A 23 -0.16 5.67 9.65
N SER A 24 0.65 5.84 8.60
CA SER A 24 2.03 5.32 8.52
C SER A 24 2.15 3.80 8.78
N LEU A 25 1.06 3.06 8.53
CA LEU A 25 1.02 1.61 8.67
C LEU A 25 1.64 0.88 7.47
N PHE A 26 1.65 1.52 6.31
CA PHE A 26 2.36 1.05 5.13
C PHE A 26 3.55 1.96 4.83
N PRO A 27 4.58 1.44 4.12
CA PRO A 27 5.68 2.27 3.67
C PRO A 27 5.18 3.42 2.77
N PRO A 28 5.90 4.54 2.69
CA PRO A 28 5.55 5.61 1.77
C PRO A 28 5.63 5.12 0.30
N PRO A 29 4.89 5.73 -0.63
CA PRO A 29 5.02 5.43 -2.05
C PRO A 29 6.46 5.58 -2.54
N THR A 30 6.91 4.72 -3.45
CA THR A 30 8.26 4.77 -4.03
C THR A 30 8.49 6.08 -4.79
N LYS A 31 7.47 6.56 -5.51
CA LYS A 31 7.53 7.83 -6.24
C LYS A 31 6.17 8.52 -6.16
N VAL A 32 6.21 9.84 -6.04
CA VAL A 32 5.05 10.71 -6.23
C VAL A 32 5.36 11.58 -7.44
N ASP A 33 4.47 11.57 -8.44
CA ASP A 33 4.68 12.28 -9.70
C ASP A 33 3.64 13.37 -9.94
N GLY A 34 4.12 14.46 -10.53
CA GLY A 34 3.34 15.61 -10.97
C GLY A 34 2.70 16.45 -9.85
N PRO A 35 2.15 17.62 -10.22
CA PRO A 35 1.44 18.51 -9.30
C PRO A 35 0.15 17.88 -8.73
N GLN A 36 -0.35 16.82 -9.37
CA GLN A 36 -1.53 16.07 -8.95
C GLN A 36 -1.22 14.98 -7.90
N GLY A 37 0.05 14.70 -7.62
CA GLY A 37 0.46 13.78 -6.55
C GLY A 37 0.16 12.31 -6.84
N VAL A 38 0.32 11.87 -8.09
CA VAL A 38 0.09 10.48 -8.48
C VAL A 38 1.13 9.58 -7.81
N LYS A 39 0.67 8.56 -7.08
CA LYS A 39 1.53 7.67 -6.30
C LYS A 39 1.87 6.41 -7.08
N TYR A 40 3.16 6.10 -7.09
CA TYR A 40 3.71 4.90 -7.70
C TYR A 40 4.40 4.03 -6.66
N PHE A 41 4.26 2.73 -6.86
CA PHE A 41 4.76 1.70 -5.97
C PHE A 41 5.52 0.66 -6.79
N ASP A 42 6.69 0.27 -6.33
CA ASP A 42 7.44 -0.84 -6.93
C ASP A 42 7.05 -2.20 -6.32
N GLU A 43 7.67 -3.28 -6.80
CA GLU A 43 7.42 -4.61 -6.25
C GLU A 43 7.96 -4.81 -4.84
N ALA A 44 9.05 -4.14 -4.47
CA ALA A 44 9.62 -4.24 -3.13
C ALA A 44 8.66 -3.65 -2.09
N TRP A 45 8.04 -2.52 -2.43
CA TRP A 45 6.96 -1.90 -1.67
C TRP A 45 5.79 -2.88 -1.48
N LEU A 46 5.35 -3.54 -2.56
CA LEU A 46 4.24 -4.50 -2.49
C LEU A 46 4.58 -5.68 -1.57
N ARG A 47 5.81 -6.20 -1.65
CA ARG A 47 6.29 -7.28 -0.77
C ARG A 47 6.28 -6.84 0.70
N ALA A 48 6.74 -5.62 0.99
CA ALA A 48 6.71 -5.07 2.35
C ALA A 48 5.28 -4.91 2.88
N ALA A 49 4.38 -4.31 2.08
CA ALA A 49 2.98 -4.15 2.44
C ALA A 49 2.26 -5.49 2.71
N ARG A 50 2.55 -6.51 1.90
CA ARG A 50 2.01 -7.88 2.11
C ARG A 50 2.49 -8.47 3.44
N LYS A 51 3.79 -8.38 3.75
CA LYS A 51 4.33 -8.88 5.03
C LYS A 51 3.67 -8.22 6.24
N ILE A 52 3.41 -6.92 6.16
CA ILE A 52 2.70 -6.16 7.20
C ILE A 52 1.27 -6.70 7.37
N MET A 53 0.55 -6.88 6.27
CA MET A 53 -0.81 -7.44 6.31
C MET A 53 -0.85 -8.85 6.90
N ASP A 54 0.10 -9.72 6.54
CA ASP A 54 0.17 -11.08 7.06
C ASP A 54 0.47 -11.09 8.57
N THR A 55 1.28 -10.16 9.04
CA THR A 55 1.54 -9.97 10.47
C THR A 55 0.28 -9.56 11.23
N TRP A 56 -0.54 -8.67 10.66
CA TRP A 56 -1.82 -8.29 11.28
C TRP A 56 -2.83 -9.43 11.29
N LYS A 57 -2.88 -10.25 10.25
CA LYS A 57 -3.75 -11.44 10.23
C LYS A 57 -3.38 -12.40 11.36
N LYS A 58 -2.09 -12.68 11.55
CA LYS A 58 -1.60 -13.56 12.62
C LYS A 58 -1.91 -13.04 14.03
N LYS A 59 -1.90 -11.72 14.24
CA LYS A 59 -2.22 -11.12 15.55
C LYS A 59 -3.70 -11.13 15.91
N ARG A 60 -4.59 -11.39 14.95
CA ARG A 60 -6.06 -11.38 15.13
C ARG A 60 -6.67 -12.79 15.19
N GLY A 61 -5.87 -13.82 14.96
CA GLY A 61 -6.26 -15.23 15.05
C GLY A 61 -5.77 -15.87 16.34
#